data_AF-A0A4Q2YP33-F1
#
_entry.id   AF-A0A4Q2YP33-F1
#
_cell.length_a   1.000
_cell.length_b   1.000
_cell.length_c   1.000
_cell.angle_alpha   90.00
_cell.angle_beta   90.00
_cell.angle_gamma   90.00
#
_symmetry.space_group_name_H-M   'P 1'
#
loop_
_entity.id
_entity.type
_entity.pdbx_description
1 polymer ?
#
loop_
_entity_poly.entity_id
_entity_poly.type
_entity_poly.pdbx_seq_one_letter_code
_entity_poly.pdbx_strand_id
1 'polypeptide(L)' 'MGQMLIFGMGYAASHLAGRLRARGWDVTGTTRDGRGGSIAFGDEDAVLAALRSATHILSSVPPSEGADPVLARYG' A
#
# COMPACT_ATOMS: atom_id res chain seq x y z
N MET A 1 4.76 17.04 5.12
CA MET A 1 5.40 15.71 4.95
C MET A 1 4.47 14.84 4.11
N GLY A 2 4.96 14.01 3.20
CA GLY A 2 4.09 13.15 2.38
C GLY A 2 3.63 11.88 3.14
N GLN A 3 2.43 11.39 2.84
CA GLN A 3 1.89 10.12 3.31
C GLN A 3 1.73 9.19 2.11
N MET A 4 2.53 8.12 2.09
CA MET A 4 2.57 7.14 1.00
C MET A 4 1.83 5.87 1.42
N LEU A 5 0.82 5.49 0.64
CA LEU A 5 0.17 4.19 0.74
C LEU A 5 0.62 3.29 -0.42
N ILE A 6 1.16 2.12 -0.10
CA ILE A 6 1.63 1.14 -1.10
C ILE A 6 0.78 -0.13 -1.04
N PHE A 7 0.09 -0.45 -2.13
CA PHE A 7 -0.53 -1.74 -2.31
C PHE A 7 0.49 -2.76 -2.84
N GLY A 8 0.70 -3.82 -2.06
CA GLY A 8 1.65 -4.89 -2.36
C GLY A 8 3.09 -4.55 -1.94
N MET A 9 3.50 -4.96 -0.74
CA MET A 9 4.89 -4.82 -0.30
C MET A 9 5.83 -5.90 -0.86
N GLY A 10 6.04 -5.85 -2.18
CA GLY A 10 7.06 -6.65 -2.89
C GLY A 10 8.48 -6.07 -2.78
N TYR A 11 9.40 -6.59 -3.60
CA TYR A 11 10.81 -6.18 -3.60
C TYR A 11 11.02 -4.69 -3.90
N ALA A 12 10.52 -4.22 -5.05
CA ALA A 12 10.68 -2.82 -5.48
C ALA A 12 9.98 -1.84 -4.52
N ALA A 13 8.75 -2.17 -4.12
CA ALA A 13 7.97 -1.42 -3.13
C ALA A 13 8.73 -1.25 -1.80
N SER A 14 9.37 -2.32 -1.31
CA SER A 14 10.15 -2.29 -0.06
C SER A 14 11.35 -1.38 -0.13
N HIS A 15 12.08 -1.40 -1.26
CA HIS A 15 13.20 -0.48 -1.48
C HIS A 15 12.76 0.99 -1.60
N LEU A 16 11.60 1.26 -2.22
CA LEU A 16 11.05 2.61 -2.27
C LEU A 16 10.61 3.07 -0.87
N ALA A 17 9.89 2.23 -0.13
CA ALA A 17 9.43 2.53 1.23
C ALA A 17 10.58 2.89 2.16
N GLY A 18 11.69 2.14 2.12
CA GLY A 18 12.89 2.45 2.89
C GLY A 18 13.49 3.82 2.55
N ARG A 19 13.57 4.16 1.25
CA ARG A 19 14.09 5.46 0.79
C ARG A 19 13.18 6.62 1.18
N LEU A 20 11.86 6.44 1.12
CA LEU A 20 10.89 7.46 1.53
C LEU A 20 10.91 7.69 3.04
N ARG A 21 10.95 6.61 3.83
CA ARG A 21 11.09 6.70 5.30
C ARG A 21 12.38 7.41 5.71
N ALA A 22 13.51 7.12 5.05
CA ALA A 22 14.77 7.82 5.28
C ALA A 22 14.71 9.33 4.96
N ARG A 23 13.75 9.76 4.13
CA ARG A 23 13.46 11.16 3.81
C ARG A 23 12.36 11.76 4.70
N GLY A 24 11.98 11.07 5.78
CA GLY A 24 10.97 11.50 6.74
C GLY A 24 9.52 11.26 6.33
N TRP A 25 9.25 10.54 5.24
CA TRP A 25 7.87 10.25 4.82
C TRP A 25 7.23 9.21 5.73
N ASP A 26 5.92 9.36 5.92
CA ASP A 26 5.10 8.28 6.48
C ASP A 26 4.74 7.31 5.36
N VAL A 27 4.99 6.01 5.59
CA VAL A 27 4.80 4.98 4.58
C VAL A 27 4.05 3.80 5.18
N THR A 28 2.82 3.64 4.73
CA THR A 28 1.94 2.51 5.03
C THR A 28 1.93 1.57 3.83
N GLY A 29 2.06 0.28 4.07
CA GLY A 29 2.01 -0.74 3.01
C GLY A 29 0.91 -1.75 3.29
N THR A 30 0.44 -2.43 2.25
CA THR A 30 -0.45 -3.58 2.37
C THR A 30 0.23 -4.87 1.91
N THR A 31 -0.13 -5.97 2.56
CA THR A 31 0.20 -7.34 2.14
C THR A 31 -1.04 -8.21 2.24
N ARG A 32 -1.01 -9.43 1.70
CA ARG A 32 -2.17 -10.32 1.74
C ARG A 32 -2.66 -10.60 3.18
N ASP A 33 -1.72 -10.71 4.13
CA ASP A 33 -1.94 -11.20 5.49
C ASP A 33 -1.50 -10.20 6.59
N GLY A 34 -1.06 -8.98 6.23
CA GLY A 34 -0.63 -7.96 7.20
C GLY A 34 0.78 -8.19 7.78
N ARG A 35 1.61 -9.04 7.16
CA ARG A 35 2.97 -9.34 7.63
C ARG A 35 3.88 -8.11 7.73
N GLY A 36 4.77 -8.13 8.71
CA GLY A 36 5.80 -7.10 8.88
C GLY A 36 5.26 -5.71 9.24
N GLY A 37 4.12 -5.64 9.94
CA GLY A 37 3.49 -4.37 10.33
C GLY A 37 2.77 -3.65 9.19
N SER A 38 2.44 -4.37 8.12
CA SER A 38 1.60 -3.86 7.03
C SER A 38 0.12 -4.10 7.32
N ILE A 39 -0.75 -3.38 6.62
CA ILE A 39 -2.20 -3.62 6.66
C ILE A 39 -2.50 -4.89 5.86
N ALA A 40 -3.35 -5.77 6.37
CA ALA A 40 -3.86 -6.88 5.58
C ALA A 40 -4.76 -6.34 4.46
N PHE A 41 -4.57 -6.79 3.22
CA PHE A 41 -5.30 -6.26 2.07
C PHE A 41 -6.82 -6.47 2.17
N GLY A 42 -7.25 -7.48 2.93
CA GLY A 42 -8.67 -7.72 3.24
C GLY A 42 -9.22 -6.93 4.43
N ASP A 43 -8.38 -6.21 5.18
CA ASP A 43 -8.80 -5.32 6.26
C ASP A 43 -9.26 -3.98 5.67
N GLU A 44 -10.52 -3.99 5.23
CA GLU A 44 -11.13 -2.90 4.49
C GLU A 44 -11.19 -1.60 5.29
N ASP A 45 -11.49 -1.65 6.58
CA ASP A 45 -11.55 -0.46 7.43
C ASP A 45 -10.17 0.21 7.56
N ALA A 46 -9.12 -0.59 7.79
CA ALA A 46 -7.76 -0.07 7.88
C ALA A 46 -7.27 0.47 6.53
N VAL A 47 -7.57 -0.21 5.42
CA VAL A 47 -7.21 0.25 4.07
C VAL A 47 -7.92 1.57 3.73
N LEU A 48 -9.23 1.67 3.98
CA LEU A 48 -10.00 2.89 3.74
C LEU A 48 -9.53 4.05 4.61
N ALA A 49 -9.14 3.78 5.86
CA ALA A 49 -8.53 4.80 6.73
C ALA A 49 -7.20 5.31 6.16
N ALA A 50 -6.32 4.41 5.70
CA ALA A 50 -5.06 4.79 5.08
C ALA A 50 -5.25 5.53 3.74
N LEU A 51 -6.25 5.13 2.94
CA LEU A 51 -6.61 5.80 1.69
C LEU A 51 -7.04 7.25 1.93
N ARG A 52 -7.84 7.51 2.97
CA ARG A 52 -8.30 8.86 3.32
C ARG A 52 -7.16 9.80 3.74
N SER A 53 -6.07 9.27 4.29
CA SER A 53 -4.94 10.07 4.76
C SER A 53 -3.84 10.18 3.70
N ALA A 54 -3.69 9.18 2.83
CA ALA A 54 -2.66 9.12 1.82
C ALA A 54 -2.68 10.34 0.90
N THR A 55 -1.51 10.94 0.70
CA THR A 55 -1.31 11.97 -0.33
C THR A 55 -0.77 11.38 -1.62
N HIS A 56 -0.17 10.19 -1.55
CA HIS A 56 0.36 9.45 -2.69
C HIS A 56 0.01 7.98 -2.54
N ILE A 57 -0.37 7.35 -3.66
CA ILE A 57 -0.73 5.94 -3.72
C ILE A 57 0.15 5.26 -4.78
N LEU A 58 0.71 4.10 -4.44
CA LEU A 58 1.38 3.20 -5.37
C LEU A 58 0.67 1.85 -5.35
N SER A 59 0.08 1.44 -6.48
CA SER A 59 -0.31 0.04 -6.69
C SER A 59 0.83 -0.71 -7.37
N SER A 60 1.36 -1.73 -6.71
CA SER A 60 2.33 -2.67 -7.29
C SER A 60 1.84 -4.12 -7.25
N VAL A 61 0.55 -4.30 -6.95
CA VAL A 61 -0.11 -5.61 -7.00
C VAL A 61 -0.26 -5.99 -8.48
N PRO A 62 0.18 -7.20 -8.89
CA PRO A 62 -0.03 -7.65 -10.25
C PRO A 62 -1.53 -7.79 -10.54
N PRO A 63 -1.97 -7.55 -11.80
CA PRO A 63 -3.35 -7.79 -12.18
C PRO A 63 -3.71 -9.27 -11.98
N SER A 64 -4.98 -9.51 -11.64
CA SER A 64 -5.55 -10.84 -11.44
C SER A 64 -6.81 -10.96 -12.28
N GLU A 65 -6.95 -12.08 -13.01
CA GLU A 65 -8.12 -12.35 -13.86
C GLU A 65 -8.44 -11.23 -14.87
N GLY A 66 -7.41 -10.50 -15.32
CA GLY A 66 -7.56 -9.40 -16.28
C GLY A 66 -8.00 -8.06 -15.66
N ALA A 67 -8.11 -7.96 -14.33
CA ALA A 67 -8.44 -6.73 -13.62
C ALA A 67 -7.35 -6.33 -12.61
N ASP A 68 -7.30 -5.06 -12.24
CA ASP A 68 -6.52 -4.60 -11.10
C ASP A 68 -7.35 -4.89 -9.81
N PRO A 69 -6.87 -5.78 -8.92
CA PRO A 69 -7.62 -6.14 -7.71
C PRO A 69 -7.73 -4.99 -6.71
N VAL A 70 -6.82 -4.01 -6.74
CA VAL A 70 -6.89 -2.81 -5.89
C VAL A 70 -8.03 -1.93 -6.38
N LEU A 71 -8.09 -1.62 -7.68
CA LEU A 71 -9.17 -0.80 -8.24
C LEU A 71 -10.52 -1.51 -8.16
N ALA A 72 -10.57 -2.81 -8.41
CA ALA A 72 -11.82 -3.58 -8.31
C ALA A 72 -12.41 -3.59 -6.89
N ARG A 73 -11.57 -3.41 -5.85
CA ARG A 73 -11.99 -3.47 -4.45
C ARG A 73 -12.14 -2.09 -3.79
N TYR A 74 -11.30 -1.13 -4.15
CA TYR A 74 -11.16 0.15 -3.45
C TYR A 74 -11.29 1.39 -4.36
N GLY A 75 -11.59 1.20 -5.65
CA GLY A 75 -11.69 2.26 -6.67
C GLY A 75 -13.12 2.68 -7.00
#